data_AF-A0AA47GHP4-F1
#
_entry.id   AF-A0AA47GHP4-F1
#
_cell.length_a   1.000
_cell.length_b   1.000
_cell.length_c   1.000
_cell.angle_alpha   90.00
_cell.angle_beta   90.00
_cell.angle_gamma   90.00
#
_symmetry.space_group_name_H-M   'P 1'
#
loop_
_entity.id
_entity.type
_entity.pdbx_description
1 polymer ?
#
loop_
_entity_poly.entity_id
_entity_poly.type
_entity_poly.pdbx_seq_one_letter_code
_entity_poly.pdbx_strand_id
1 'polypeptide(L)'
;MDQYIILNKSMLDDVTIAINDYLALLSNLNDIILYSNFILTLKEKLEKGAMFKVHAINSDVECIIGNQKYIIEYESDKKIILSIFVFIEKTFESVRKNLALNYNDSVKPENYLLSILNKLEI
;
A
#
# COMPACT_ATOMS: atom_id res chain seq x y z
N MET A 1 15.97 -14.39 9.27
CA MET A 1 16.19 -14.20 7.83
C MET A 1 14.98 -13.49 7.30
N ASP A 2 15.16 -12.32 6.71
CA ASP A 2 14.05 -11.57 6.13
C ASP A 2 13.55 -12.30 4.87
N GLN A 3 12.28 -12.72 4.91
CA GLN A 3 11.62 -13.33 3.76
C GLN A 3 10.91 -12.24 2.96
N TYR A 4 10.94 -12.38 1.64
CA TYR A 4 10.35 -11.41 0.73
C TYR A 4 9.44 -12.09 -0.29
N ILE A 5 8.41 -11.36 -0.68
CA ILE A 5 7.50 -11.69 -1.78
C ILE A 5 7.77 -10.68 -2.89
N ILE A 6 7.89 -11.16 -4.12
CA ILE A 6 8.01 -10.28 -5.30
C ILE A 6 6.61 -10.02 -5.81
N LEU A 7 6.05 -8.87 -5.42
CA LEU A 7 4.77 -8.43 -5.92
C LEU A 7 4.91 -8.05 -7.39
N ASN A 8 4.12 -8.70 -8.23
CA ASN A 8 4.18 -8.56 -9.68
C ASN A 8 2.77 -8.74 -10.29
N LYS A 9 2.67 -8.65 -11.62
CA LYS A 9 1.41 -8.76 -12.37
C LYS A 9 0.55 -9.99 -12.03
N SER A 10 1.16 -11.15 -11.73
CA SER A 10 0.40 -12.38 -11.45
C SER A 10 -0.37 -12.34 -10.12
N MET A 11 -0.11 -11.34 -9.28
CA MET A 11 -0.67 -11.19 -7.93
C MET A 11 -1.74 -10.10 -7.86
N LEU A 12 -2.27 -9.63 -9.00
CA LEU A 12 -3.28 -8.57 -9.04
C LEU A 12 -4.57 -8.92 -8.30
N ASP A 13 -4.92 -10.21 -8.23
CA ASP A 13 -6.07 -10.68 -7.45
C ASP A 13 -5.83 -10.52 -5.94
N ASP A 14 -4.67 -10.96 -5.44
CA ASP A 14 -4.26 -10.76 -4.04
C ASP A 14 -4.20 -9.28 -3.67
N VAL A 15 -3.67 -8.45 -4.58
CA VAL A 15 -3.66 -6.99 -4.44
C VAL A 15 -5.07 -6.45 -4.33
N THR A 16 -6.00 -6.92 -5.15
CA THR A 16 -7.40 -6.45 -5.12
C THR A 16 -8.10 -6.82 -3.81
N ILE A 17 -7.82 -8.00 -3.25
CA ILE A 17 -8.33 -8.39 -1.93
C ILE A 17 -7.79 -7.44 -0.85
N ALA A 18 -6.46 -7.28 -0.79
CA ALA A 18 -5.81 -6.40 0.18
C ALA A 18 -6.30 -4.94 0.06
N ILE A 19 -6.60 -4.48 -1.16
CA ILE A 19 -7.13 -3.14 -1.42
C ILE A 19 -8.48 -2.93 -0.75
N ASN A 20 -9.38 -3.89 -0.93
CA ASN A 20 -10.74 -3.79 -0.42
C ASN A 20 -10.75 -3.83 1.11
N ASP A 21 -9.91 -4.69 1.69
CA ASP A 21 -9.73 -4.77 3.15
C ASP A 21 -9.25 -3.43 3.72
N TYR A 22 -8.26 -2.79 3.10
CA TYR A 22 -7.77 -1.50 3.55
C TYR A 22 -8.79 -0.37 3.36
N LEU A 23 -9.47 -0.34 2.21
CA LEU A 23 -10.49 0.67 1.92
C LEU A 23 -11.63 0.64 2.93
N ALA A 24 -12.05 -0.55 3.39
CA ALA A 24 -13.09 -0.71 4.40
C ALA A 24 -12.72 -0.11 5.77
N LEU A 25 -11.42 0.09 6.04
CA LEU A 25 -10.90 0.68 7.28
C LEU A 25 -10.73 2.20 7.18
N LEU A 26 -10.83 2.79 5.97
CA LEU A 26 -10.73 4.23 5.78
C LEU A 26 -12.08 4.91 6.04
N SER A 27 -12.07 5.91 6.93
CA SER A 27 -13.27 6.68 7.28
C SER A 27 -13.26 8.12 6.76
N ASN A 28 -12.12 8.62 6.26
CA ASN A 28 -11.96 10.01 5.80
C ASN A 28 -12.08 10.08 4.27
N LEU A 29 -12.96 10.94 3.75
CA LEU A 29 -13.21 11.07 2.31
C LEU A 29 -11.96 11.49 1.51
N ASN A 30 -11.14 12.41 2.03
CA ASN A 30 -9.93 12.83 1.35
C ASN A 30 -8.91 11.69 1.27
N ASP A 31 -8.79 10.91 2.34
CA ASP A 31 -7.92 9.72 2.36
C ASP A 31 -8.44 8.66 1.38
N ILE A 32 -9.76 8.46 1.27
CA ILE A 32 -10.37 7.53 0.30
C ILE A 32 -10.05 7.95 -1.15
N ILE A 33 -10.16 9.23 -1.48
CA ILE A 33 -9.83 9.74 -2.82
C ILE A 33 -8.35 9.56 -3.12
N LEU A 34 -7.47 9.94 -2.19
CA LEU A 34 -6.04 9.79 -2.35
C LEU A 34 -5.64 8.31 -2.47
N TYR A 35 -6.26 7.44 -1.68
CA TYR A 35 -6.05 6.00 -1.70
C TYR A 35 -6.47 5.40 -3.04
N SER A 36 -7.61 5.82 -3.58
CA SER A 36 -8.09 5.37 -4.89
C SER A 36 -7.10 5.72 -6.02
N ASN A 37 -6.53 6.93 -6.00
CA ASN A 37 -5.48 7.32 -6.95
C ASN A 37 -4.19 6.49 -6.75
N PHE A 38 -3.79 6.24 -5.50
CA PHE A 38 -2.64 5.38 -5.19
C PHE A 38 -2.81 3.97 -5.76
N ILE A 39 -3.97 3.37 -5.53
CA ILE A 39 -4.29 2.03 -6.01
C ILE A 39 -4.32 1.95 -7.53
N LEU A 40 -4.91 2.95 -8.19
CA LEU A 40 -4.93 3.00 -9.66
C LEU A 40 -3.50 2.98 -10.23
N THR A 41 -2.61 3.82 -9.69
CA THR A 41 -1.22 3.87 -10.17
C THR A 41 -0.43 2.60 -9.83
N LEU A 42 -0.63 2.01 -8.65
CA LEU A 42 0.02 0.76 -8.28
C LEU A 42 -0.39 -0.36 -9.26
N LYS A 43 -1.70 -0.49 -9.54
CA LYS A 43 -2.22 -1.46 -10.51
C LYS A 43 -1.65 -1.24 -11.91
N GLU A 44 -1.68 0.01 -12.40
CA GLU A 44 -1.14 0.34 -13.73
C GLU A 44 0.35 -0.02 -13.85
N LYS A 45 1.14 0.23 -12.81
CA LYS A 45 2.55 -0.17 -12.76
C LYS A 45 2.73 -1.68 -12.84
N LEU A 46 2.00 -2.43 -12.02
CA LEU A 46 2.05 -3.89 -12.03
C LEU A 46 1.63 -4.46 -13.39
N GLU A 47 0.59 -3.90 -14.01
CA GLU A 47 0.12 -4.30 -15.34
C GLU A 47 1.18 -4.09 -16.42
N LYS A 48 1.98 -3.01 -16.30
CA LYS A 48 3.13 -2.69 -17.16
C LYS A 48 4.39 -3.49 -16.83
N GLY A 49 4.36 -4.35 -15.82
CA GLY A 49 5.46 -5.26 -15.47
C GLY A 49 6.39 -4.76 -14.37
N ALA A 50 6.06 -3.65 -13.69
CA ALA A 50 6.79 -3.24 -12.50
C ALA A 50 6.73 -4.33 -11.42
N MET A 51 7.79 -4.44 -10.64
CA MET A 51 7.90 -5.39 -9.54
C MET A 51 8.25 -4.66 -8.24
N PHE A 52 7.73 -5.15 -7.12
CA PHE A 52 7.99 -4.56 -5.81
C PHE A 52 8.43 -5.63 -4.81
N LYS A 53 9.41 -5.29 -3.99
CA LYS A 53 9.89 -6.14 -2.90
C LYS A 53 9.01 -5.94 -1.66
N VAL A 54 8.19 -6.94 -1.34
CA VAL A 54 7.28 -6.92 -0.18
C VAL A 54 7.87 -7.78 0.93
N HIS A 55 7.92 -7.27 2.17
CA HIS A 55 8.33 -8.07 3.32
C HIS A 55 7.25 -9.10 3.65
N ALA A 56 7.67 -10.36 3.80
CA ALA A 56 6.76 -11.42 4.15
C ALA A 56 6.45 -11.39 5.66
N ILE A 57 5.18 -11.25 6.01
CA ILE A 57 4.71 -11.27 7.39
C ILE A 57 4.67 -12.70 7.93
N ASN A 58 5.04 -12.88 9.19
CA ASN A 58 5.09 -14.18 9.87
C ASN A 58 4.60 -14.11 11.33
N SER A 59 3.97 -13.00 11.71
CA SER A 59 3.42 -12.74 13.04
C SER A 59 2.30 -11.71 12.92
N ASP A 60 1.51 -11.55 13.99
CA ASP A 60 0.51 -10.49 14.08
C ASP A 60 1.13 -9.12 13.77
N VAL A 61 0.32 -8.26 13.16
CA VAL A 61 0.75 -6.93 12.73
C VAL A 61 -0.12 -5.87 13.38
N GLU A 62 0.55 -4.89 13.98
CA GLU A 62 -0.09 -3.67 14.44
C GLU A 62 -0.05 -2.61 13.33
N CYS A 63 -1.22 -2.12 12.93
CA CYS A 63 -1.37 -1.03 11.96
C CYS A 63 -2.11 0.14 12.60
N ILE A 64 -1.76 1.36 12.20
CA ILE A 64 -2.46 2.58 12.61
C ILE A 64 -3.07 3.19 11.36
N ILE A 65 -4.39 3.03 11.19
CA ILE A 65 -5.11 3.50 10.01
C ILE A 65 -6.03 4.64 10.45
N GLY A 66 -5.82 5.82 9.87
CA GLY A 66 -6.44 7.05 10.38
C GLY A 66 -5.99 7.34 11.81
N ASN A 67 -6.94 7.35 12.75
CA ASN A 67 -6.69 7.55 14.18
C ASN A 67 -6.99 6.28 15.00
N GLN A 68 -7.15 5.13 14.35
CA GLN A 68 -7.48 3.86 15.00
C GLN A 68 -6.32 2.88 14.87
N LYS A 69 -6.07 2.16 15.97
CA LYS A 69 -5.07 1.10 16.06
C LYS A 69 -5.76 -0.24 15.85
N TYR A 70 -5.24 -1.03 14.92
CA TYR A 70 -5.70 -2.36 14.58
C TYR A 70 -4.60 -3.37 14.86
N ILE A 71 -4.98 -4.52 15.41
CA ILE A 71 -4.12 -5.70 15.49
C ILE A 71 -4.70 -6.71 14.52
N ILE A 72 -3.94 -7.03 13.47
CA ILE A 72 -4.33 -8.01 12.47
C ILE A 72 -3.62 -9.31 12.80
N GLU A 73 -4.41 -10.31 13.17
CA GLU A 73 -3.91 -11.64 13.52
C GLU A 73 -3.31 -12.31 12.28
N TYR A 74 -2.16 -12.96 12.48
CA TYR A 74 -1.49 -13.70 11.42
C TYR A 74 -2.10 -15.08 11.23
N GLU A 75 -2.55 -15.34 10.01
CA GLU A 75 -2.97 -16.66 9.55
C GLU A 75 -2.03 -17.11 8.41
N SER A 76 -1.48 -18.33 8.51
CA SER A 76 -0.43 -18.80 7.60
C SER A 76 -0.87 -18.90 6.14
N ASP A 77 -2.14 -19.24 5.91
CA ASP A 77 -2.79 -19.31 4.61
C ASP A 77 -3.08 -17.92 4.01
N LYS A 78 -3.17 -16.88 4.85
CA LYS A 78 -3.36 -15.48 4.43
C LYS A 78 -2.06 -14.67 4.37
N LYS A 79 -0.91 -15.31 4.59
CA LYS A 79 0.41 -14.66 4.63
C LYS A 79 0.66 -13.70 3.47
N ILE A 80 0.33 -14.11 2.24
CA ILE A 80 0.55 -13.31 1.03
C ILE A 80 -0.29 -12.03 1.07
N ILE A 81 -1.60 -12.18 1.28
CA ILE A 81 -2.55 -11.07 1.31
C ILE A 81 -2.18 -10.10 2.45
N LEU A 82 -1.88 -10.61 3.65
CA LEU A 82 -1.47 -9.78 4.78
C LEU A 82 -0.18 -9.01 4.48
N SER A 83 0.78 -9.64 3.81
CA SER A 83 2.04 -8.97 3.43
C SER A 83 1.80 -7.84 2.42
N ILE A 84 0.92 -8.06 1.44
CA ILE A 84 0.53 -7.05 0.46
C ILE A 84 -0.26 -5.92 1.12
N PHE A 85 -1.19 -6.25 2.03
CA PHE A 85 -1.94 -5.28 2.83
C PHE A 85 -1.00 -4.36 3.60
N VAL A 86 -0.04 -4.91 4.33
CA VAL A 86 0.93 -4.13 5.12
C VAL A 86 1.83 -3.28 4.20
N PHE A 87 2.19 -3.80 3.03
CA PHE A 87 2.92 -3.01 2.04
C PHE A 87 2.11 -1.81 1.54
N ILE A 88 0.84 -2.03 1.20
CA ILE A 88 -0.09 -0.99 0.75
C ILE A 88 -0.27 0.07 1.85
N GLU A 89 -0.55 -0.35 3.09
CA GLU A 89 -0.73 0.53 4.24
C GLU A 89 0.48 1.43 4.46
N LYS A 90 1.67 0.84 4.62
CA LYS A 90 2.91 1.61 4.87
C LYS A 90 3.25 2.55 3.74
N THR A 91 3.05 2.10 2.50
CA THR A 91 3.36 2.92 1.32
C THR A 91 2.38 4.09 1.22
N PHE A 92 1.09 3.84 1.42
CA PHE A 92 0.07 4.88 1.43
C PHE A 92 0.27 5.89 2.57
N GLU A 93 0.59 5.43 3.77
CA GLU A 93 0.93 6.30 4.90
C GLU A 93 2.15 7.18 4.60
N SER A 94 3.16 6.64 3.91
CA SER A 94 4.31 7.43 3.45
C SER A 94 3.88 8.50 2.45
N VAL A 95 3.03 8.17 1.47
CA VAL A 95 2.46 9.15 0.53
C VAL A 95 1.72 10.26 1.29
N ARG A 96 0.81 9.87 2.19
CA ARG A 96 -0.02 10.80 2.97
C ARG A 96 0.83 11.79 3.79
N LYS A 97 1.85 11.28 4.50
CA LYS A 97 2.77 12.11 5.29
C LYS A 97 3.62 13.04 4.42
N ASN A 98 4.13 12.54 3.29
CA ASN A 98 4.93 13.37 2.38
C ASN A 98 4.10 14.50 1.76
N LEU A 99 2.83 14.25 1.43
CA LEU A 99 1.93 15.29 0.94
C LEU A 99 1.62 16.31 2.02
N ALA A 100 1.32 15.88 3.25
CA ALA A 100 1.04 16.82 4.34
C ALA A 100 2.23 17.74 4.66
N LEU A 101 3.47 17.24 4.58
CA LEU A 101 4.68 18.00 4.88
C LEU A 101 5.14 18.92 3.74
N ASN A 102 4.86 18.56 2.49
CA ASN A 102 5.37 19.26 1.31
C ASN A 102 4.26 19.88 0.46
N TYR A 103 3.03 20.00 0.99
CA TYR A 103 1.93 20.59 0.23
C TYR A 103 2.28 22.02 -0.14
N ASN A 104 2.48 22.23 -1.43
CA ASN A 104 2.63 23.53 -2.05
C ASN A 104 1.72 23.51 -3.28
N ASP A 105 0.96 24.57 -3.52
CA ASP A 105 -0.05 24.62 -4.60
C ASP A 105 0.54 24.35 -6.00
N SER A 106 1.86 24.34 -6.13
CA SER A 106 2.63 24.06 -7.34
C SER A 106 2.98 22.58 -7.58
N VAL A 107 2.81 21.67 -6.60
CA VAL A 107 3.22 20.26 -6.75
C VAL A 107 2.02 19.32 -6.68
N LYS A 108 1.72 18.66 -7.80
CA LYS A 108 0.61 17.70 -7.90
C LYS A 108 0.87 16.46 -7.03
N PRO A 109 -0.12 15.96 -6.27
CA PRO A 109 0.00 14.75 -5.46
C PRO A 109 0.48 13.51 -6.23
N GLU A 110 0.12 13.42 -7.51
CA GLU A 110 0.53 12.39 -8.46
C GLU A 110 2.05 12.28 -8.59
N ASN A 111 2.79 13.39 -8.51
CA ASN A 111 4.24 13.38 -8.65
C ASN A 111 4.93 12.73 -7.44
N TYR A 112 4.42 12.97 -6.23
CA TYR A 112 4.92 12.32 -5.02
C TYR A 112 4.62 10.83 -5.02
N LEU A 113 3.41 10.47 -5.44
CA LEU A 113 2.97 9.10 -5.59
C LEU A 113 3.89 8.31 -6.53
N LEU A 114 4.12 8.84 -7.74
CA LEU A 114 5.01 8.23 -8.72
C LEU A 114 6.44 8.15 -8.21
N SER A 115 6.93 9.19 -7.53
CA SER A 115 8.28 9.20 -6.95
C SER A 115 8.47 8.10 -5.92
N ILE A 116 7.51 7.91 -5.00
CA ILE A 116 7.57 6.88 -3.97
C ILE A 116 7.53 5.50 -4.61
N LEU A 117 6.58 5.24 -5.52
CA LEU A 117 6.47 3.95 -6.19
C LEU A 117 7.72 3.63 -7.03
N ASN A 118 8.27 4.60 -7.77
CA ASN A 118 9.49 4.40 -8.57
C ASN A 118 10.71 4.05 -7.69
N LYS A 119 10.78 4.57 -6.46
CA LYS A 119 11.86 4.25 -5.51
C LYS A 119 11.73 2.84 -4.91
N LEU A 120 10.51 2.29 -4.90
CA LEU A 120 10.21 0.97 -4.35
C LEU A 120 10.24 -0.15 -5.40
N GLU A 121 10.18 0.23 -6.68
CA GLU A 121 10.31 -0.68 -7.83
C GLU A 121 11.71 -1.29 -7.88
N ILE A 122 11.81 -2.57 -8.27
CA ILE A 122 13.05 -3.35 -8.32
C ILE A 122 13.38 -3.88 -9.71
#